data_AF-A0A1A7XH17-F1
#
_entry.id   AF-A0A1A7XH17-F1
#
_cell.length_a   1.000
_cell.length_b   1.000
_cell.length_c   1.000
_cell.angle_alpha   90.00
_cell.angle_beta   90.00
_cell.angle_gamma   90.00
#
_symmetry.space_group_name_H-M   'P 1'
#
loop_
_entity.id
_entity.type
_entity.pdbx_description
1 polymer ?
#
loop_
_entity_poly.entity_id
_entity_poly.type
_entity_poly.pdbx_seq_one_letter_code
_entity_poly.pdbx_strand_id
1 'polypeptide(L)'
;KEWVKGWRNFNAGHEHPDQNTFTFAPKGVPFITEALYGPKYTLLNNAVMFGPALSETCFKLWAGQVTEACDSKWLKYKLGLAADAQGRVEAAMKKDGMVFIRGEAHSAYNPELKVRNFQRNLLLLHPQLLLLVDHIHLDPDSPSRAMSSFFHNTELPFQSTEVDGIYGAFVTHGEDRYKMFWMDDTNSSNKGVAGYWTYPRGYPYNGSNYVNVTMPLRYPHTRMAYIFFGPDMDVQSFSLRGDDQRVDIYLSTKEHTYAIYLLTGEVTSKPLFAMVLLDHKKVVFERTAAMEDSSPEEVEEYVNVVEDNLQHVKPVFQQMERHILGEVLNTASFRKTAERLLQFSDKKKTEEVIEKMFAMSKRQSKVKGGKRVNLEEKFSESLPDIFAQIELNEKKERQRTLKRTYEDSPEEGDADSRAFIDYADGRKNTKGGIAKGQKFKEFHMVSTVRSEGVSSTASYIRMFLLLNTATFFLLLAVLLTRFQRGRSLHTQRCFYSILLIDCFVLLFLYSSCSHTQC
;
A
#
# COMPACT_ATOMS: atom_id res chain seq x y z
N LYS A 1 -24.57 7.25 0.87
CA LYS A 1 -23.74 6.09 0.41
C LYS A 1 -23.95 5.81 -1.08
N GLU A 2 -23.56 6.74 -1.95
CA GLU A 2 -23.68 6.56 -3.40
C GLU A 2 -22.38 6.04 -4.02
N TRP A 3 -21.24 6.46 -3.48
CA TRP A 3 -19.92 6.10 -4.01
C TRP A 3 -19.19 5.06 -3.17
N VAL A 4 -19.26 5.17 -1.84
CA VAL A 4 -18.54 4.29 -0.90
C VAL A 4 -19.36 3.06 -0.52
N LYS A 5 -18.85 1.89 -0.88
CA LYS A 5 -19.42 0.57 -0.60
C LYS A 5 -18.37 -0.33 0.11
N GLY A 6 -17.83 0.19 1.21
CA GLY A 6 -16.82 -0.48 2.06
C GLY A 6 -15.40 -0.40 1.49
N TRP A 7 -14.51 -1.26 2.00
CA TRP A 7 -13.08 -1.32 1.62
C TRP A 7 -12.82 -1.51 0.13
N ARG A 8 -13.78 -2.00 -0.65
CA ARG A 8 -13.63 -2.15 -2.10
C ARG A 8 -13.34 -0.83 -2.83
N ASN A 9 -13.75 0.30 -2.24
CA ASN A 9 -13.56 1.64 -2.79
C ASN A 9 -12.25 2.30 -2.32
N PHE A 10 -11.50 1.65 -1.43
CA PHE A 10 -10.25 2.16 -0.87
C PHE A 10 -9.11 1.16 -1.11
N ASN A 11 -7.87 1.63 -1.08
CA ASN A 11 -6.70 0.77 -1.22
C ASN A 11 -5.62 1.10 -0.18
N ALA A 12 -5.67 0.42 0.96
CA ALA A 12 -4.69 0.54 2.04
C ALA A 12 -3.46 -0.36 1.86
N GLY A 13 -3.21 -0.90 0.67
CA GLY A 13 -2.13 -1.87 0.49
C GLY A 13 -0.73 -1.30 0.76
N HIS A 14 -0.56 0.02 0.66
CA HIS A 14 0.71 0.70 0.94
C HIS A 14 0.98 0.87 2.44
N GLU A 15 -0.02 0.67 3.30
CA GLU A 15 0.16 0.70 4.75
C GLU A 15 1.00 -0.48 5.22
N HIS A 16 1.65 -0.31 6.37
CA HIS A 16 2.46 -1.34 7.01
C HIS A 16 1.77 -1.87 8.26
N PRO A 17 2.13 -3.07 8.76
CA PRO A 17 1.78 -3.52 10.11
C PRO A 17 2.61 -2.75 11.15
N ASP A 18 2.33 -1.46 11.30
CA ASP A 18 3.16 -0.45 11.98
C ASP A 18 2.42 0.34 13.08
N GLN A 19 1.29 -0.17 13.57
CA GLN A 19 0.60 0.49 14.69
C GLN A 19 1.49 0.48 15.95
N ASN A 20 1.51 1.58 16.72
CA ASN A 20 2.44 1.83 17.83
C ASN A 20 3.94 1.90 17.47
N THR A 21 4.33 2.15 16.22
CA THR A 21 5.74 2.43 15.89
C THR A 21 6.15 3.85 16.26
N PHE A 22 7.46 4.10 16.26
CA PHE A 22 8.03 5.42 16.46
C PHE A 22 9.35 5.54 15.71
N THR A 23 9.82 6.77 15.52
CA THR A 23 11.16 7.08 15.06
C THR A 23 11.83 8.05 16.04
N PHE A 24 13.16 8.07 16.06
CA PHE A 24 13.91 8.97 16.91
C PHE A 24 15.21 9.40 16.23
N ALA A 25 15.36 10.71 16.05
CA ALA A 25 16.51 11.33 15.39
C ALA A 25 17.16 12.41 16.29
N PRO A 26 17.83 12.02 17.39
CA PRO A 26 18.51 12.96 18.27
C PRO A 26 19.58 13.74 17.50
N LYS A 27 19.65 15.06 17.70
CA LYS A 27 20.50 16.00 16.92
C LYS A 27 20.29 15.94 15.39
N GLY A 28 19.15 15.42 14.92
CA GLY A 28 18.89 15.22 13.50
C GLY A 28 19.63 14.03 12.88
N VAL A 29 20.31 13.19 13.67
CA VAL A 29 20.91 11.94 13.20
C VAL A 29 19.89 10.81 13.36
N PRO A 30 19.49 10.10 12.27
CA PRO A 30 18.52 9.02 12.34
C PRO A 30 19.05 7.85 13.19
N PHE A 31 18.54 7.70 14.42
CA PHE A 31 18.94 6.62 15.32
C PHE A 31 17.98 5.43 15.22
N ILE A 32 16.69 5.67 15.49
CA ILE A 32 15.61 4.71 15.27
C ILE A 32 14.82 5.17 14.05
N THR A 33 14.84 4.39 12.98
CA THR A 33 14.26 4.75 11.67
C THR A 33 13.13 3.81 11.30
N GLU A 34 12.28 4.24 10.37
CA GLU A 34 11.44 3.29 9.62
C GLU A 34 12.31 2.43 8.70
N ALA A 35 11.82 1.24 8.30
CA ALA A 35 12.54 0.34 7.40
C ALA A 35 12.25 0.60 5.90
N LEU A 36 11.53 1.68 5.59
CA LEU A 36 11.17 2.11 4.22
C LEU A 36 10.32 1.08 3.46
N TYR A 37 10.21 1.26 2.15
CA TYR A 37 9.34 0.44 1.30
C TYR A 37 9.83 -1.02 1.22
N GLY A 38 9.07 -1.92 1.83
CA GLY A 38 9.44 -3.33 1.98
C GLY A 38 8.24 -4.28 2.07
N PRO A 39 8.53 -5.57 2.31
CA PRO A 39 7.51 -6.58 2.63
C PRO A 39 6.63 -6.18 3.81
N LYS A 40 5.38 -6.65 3.82
CA LYS A 40 4.36 -6.29 4.83
C LYS A 40 4.49 -7.15 6.08
N TYR A 41 5.65 -7.08 6.73
CA TYR A 41 5.99 -7.85 7.93
C TYR A 41 6.07 -6.95 9.15
N THR A 42 5.52 -7.39 10.28
CA THR A 42 5.53 -6.64 11.54
C THR A 42 6.95 -6.44 12.05
N LEU A 43 7.81 -7.45 11.87
CA LEU A 43 9.22 -7.40 12.26
C LEU A 43 10.06 -6.40 11.48
N LEU A 44 9.52 -5.79 10.41
CA LEU A 44 10.18 -4.74 9.64
C LEU A 44 9.78 -3.34 10.11
N ASN A 45 8.96 -3.24 11.14
CA ASN A 45 8.61 -1.97 11.75
C ASN A 45 9.10 -1.95 13.20
N ASN A 46 9.17 -0.77 13.80
CA ASN A 46 9.55 -0.60 15.21
C ASN A 46 8.42 -1.08 16.16
N ALA A 47 7.89 -2.28 15.97
CA ALA A 47 6.69 -2.83 16.58
C ALA A 47 7.00 -4.07 17.43
N VAL A 48 5.96 -4.64 18.04
CA VAL A 48 6.04 -5.84 18.88
C VAL A 48 5.40 -7.02 18.17
N MET A 49 5.99 -8.21 18.34
CA MET A 49 5.37 -9.49 18.03
C MET A 49 5.18 -10.31 19.31
N PHE A 50 4.13 -11.13 19.34
CA PHE A 50 3.79 -11.99 20.48
C PHE A 50 3.99 -13.47 20.15
N GLY A 51 4.43 -14.27 21.12
CA GLY A 51 4.62 -15.71 20.96
C GLY A 51 4.07 -16.48 22.17
N PRO A 52 3.66 -17.76 22.00
CA PRO A 52 3.58 -18.49 20.74
C PRO A 52 2.42 -18.02 19.85
N ALA A 53 2.56 -18.14 18.53
CA ALA A 53 1.48 -17.92 17.58
C ALA A 53 0.42 -19.04 17.66
N LEU A 54 -0.84 -18.68 17.41
CA LEU A 54 -2.02 -19.56 17.54
C LEU A 54 -2.52 -20.13 16.21
N SER A 55 -2.13 -19.49 15.10
CA SER A 55 -2.52 -19.86 13.74
C SER A 55 -1.27 -19.97 12.87
N GLU A 56 -1.43 -20.42 11.62
CA GLU A 56 -0.36 -20.27 10.63
C GLU A 56 -0.07 -18.77 10.43
N THR A 57 1.08 -18.33 10.95
CA THR A 57 1.63 -16.98 10.75
C THR A 57 2.84 -17.03 9.83
N CYS A 58 3.26 -15.88 9.32
CA CYS A 58 4.47 -15.78 8.49
C CYS A 58 5.72 -16.27 9.22
N PHE A 59 5.71 -16.17 10.55
CA PHE A 59 6.88 -16.36 11.40
C PHE A 59 6.71 -17.46 12.46
N LYS A 60 5.90 -18.49 12.17
CA LYS A 60 5.66 -19.75 12.92
C LYS A 60 5.43 -19.63 14.42
N LEU A 61 6.42 -19.21 15.19
CA LEU A 61 6.36 -19.01 16.63
C LEU A 61 5.86 -17.61 17.03
N TRP A 62 5.90 -16.67 16.10
CA TRP A 62 5.59 -15.26 16.35
C TRP A 62 4.35 -14.80 15.57
N ALA A 63 3.47 -14.10 16.26
CA ALA A 63 2.31 -13.43 15.72
C ALA A 63 2.55 -11.91 15.71
N GLY A 64 2.52 -11.32 14.53
CA GLY A 64 2.54 -9.87 14.32
C GLY A 64 1.14 -9.24 14.35
N GLN A 65 1.03 -8.06 13.76
CA GLN A 65 -0.25 -7.37 13.59
C GLN A 65 -1.09 -8.07 12.51
N VAL A 66 -2.41 -7.91 12.58
CA VAL A 66 -3.36 -8.66 11.70
C VAL A 66 -3.25 -8.29 10.22
N THR A 67 -2.69 -7.11 9.90
CA THR A 67 -2.42 -6.63 8.54
C THR A 67 -1.15 -7.24 7.92
N GLU A 68 -0.35 -8.00 8.69
CA GLU A 68 0.84 -8.71 8.20
C GLU A 68 0.51 -9.68 7.07
N ALA A 69 1.28 -9.67 5.97
CA ALA A 69 1.02 -10.51 4.79
C ALA A 69 2.29 -11.24 4.31
N CYS A 70 2.24 -12.58 4.31
CA CYS A 70 3.40 -13.44 4.03
C CYS A 70 3.72 -13.58 2.54
N ASP A 71 2.70 -13.46 1.68
CA ASP A 71 2.77 -13.72 0.24
C ASP A 71 2.79 -12.44 -0.58
N SER A 72 3.15 -11.30 0.04
CA SER A 72 3.07 -9.97 -0.55
C SER A 72 1.69 -9.65 -1.14
N LYS A 73 0.60 -10.33 -0.73
CA LYS A 73 -0.74 -9.99 -1.20
C LYS A 73 -1.20 -8.69 -0.56
N TRP A 74 -1.15 -7.64 -1.37
CA TRP A 74 -1.60 -6.29 -1.06
C TRP A 74 -3.07 -6.20 -0.66
N LEU A 75 -3.89 -7.25 -0.81
CA LEU A 75 -5.34 -7.21 -0.60
C LEU A 75 -5.81 -7.70 0.77
N LYS A 76 -4.91 -8.12 1.67
CA LYS A 76 -5.31 -8.67 2.98
C LYS A 76 -6.16 -7.69 3.81
N TYR A 77 -5.94 -6.38 3.67
CA TYR A 77 -6.72 -5.33 4.35
C TYR A 77 -8.22 -5.34 4.02
N LYS A 78 -8.66 -6.00 2.94
CA LYS A 78 -10.08 -5.97 2.51
C LYS A 78 -11.00 -6.85 3.35
N LEU A 79 -10.48 -7.74 4.20
CA LEU A 79 -11.25 -8.82 4.82
C LEU A 79 -10.90 -9.02 6.30
N GLY A 80 -11.92 -9.39 7.09
CA GLY A 80 -11.78 -9.87 8.47
C GLY A 80 -11.07 -8.88 9.40
N LEU A 81 -10.31 -9.40 10.36
CA LEU A 81 -9.61 -8.59 11.37
C LEU A 81 -8.69 -7.51 10.80
N ALA A 82 -8.11 -7.74 9.61
CA ALA A 82 -7.24 -6.75 8.97
C ALA A 82 -7.99 -5.50 8.50
N ALA A 83 -9.29 -5.62 8.18
CA ALA A 83 -10.14 -4.51 7.78
C ALA A 83 -10.58 -3.62 8.96
N ASP A 84 -10.51 -4.16 10.18
CA ASP A 84 -10.89 -3.51 11.43
C ASP A 84 -9.66 -3.17 12.31
N ALA A 85 -8.44 -3.35 11.77
CA ALA A 85 -7.20 -3.11 12.49
C ALA A 85 -7.04 -1.63 12.82
N GLN A 86 -6.74 -1.31 14.07
CA GLN A 86 -6.63 0.07 14.53
C GLN A 86 -5.57 0.22 15.62
N GLY A 87 -4.77 1.29 15.53
CA GLY A 87 -4.05 1.89 16.64
C GLY A 87 -4.70 3.21 17.05
N ARG A 88 -4.47 3.66 18.29
CA ARG A 88 -4.98 4.94 18.78
C ARG A 88 -3.92 5.68 19.60
N VAL A 89 -3.72 6.95 19.32
CA VAL A 89 -2.95 7.85 20.18
C VAL A 89 -3.86 8.30 21.32
N GLU A 90 -3.62 7.81 22.53
CA GLU A 90 -4.42 8.17 23.71
C GLU A 90 -4.05 9.56 24.25
N ALA A 91 -2.78 9.94 24.10
CA ALA A 91 -2.27 11.22 24.56
C ALA A 91 -1.04 11.63 23.76
N ALA A 92 -0.92 12.92 23.46
CA ALA A 92 0.28 13.53 22.92
C ALA A 92 0.37 14.97 23.45
N MET A 93 1.38 15.25 24.27
CA MET A 93 1.48 16.54 24.95
C MET A 93 2.93 16.97 25.17
N LYS A 94 3.17 18.28 25.07
CA LYS A 94 4.46 18.92 25.33
C LYS A 94 4.35 19.81 26.55
N LYS A 95 5.26 19.66 27.51
CA LYS A 95 5.30 20.49 28.72
C LYS A 95 6.74 20.68 29.17
N ASP A 96 7.13 21.92 29.44
CA ASP A 96 8.46 22.24 29.97
C ASP A 96 9.65 21.69 29.15
N GLY A 97 9.50 21.61 27.82
CA GLY A 97 10.51 21.06 26.92
C GLY A 97 10.50 19.53 26.80
N MET A 98 9.73 18.84 27.64
CA MET A 98 9.49 17.40 27.56
C MET A 98 8.28 17.09 26.69
N VAL A 99 8.25 15.90 26.09
CA VAL A 99 7.13 15.41 25.29
C VAL A 99 6.69 14.05 25.82
N PHE A 100 5.40 13.88 26.07
CA PHE A 100 4.79 12.61 26.44
C PHE A 100 3.79 12.17 25.36
N ILE A 101 3.90 10.94 24.89
CA ILE A 101 2.97 10.32 23.95
C ILE A 101 2.60 8.93 24.48
N ARG A 102 1.31 8.57 24.44
CA ARG A 102 0.81 7.23 24.72
C ARG A 102 0.01 6.72 23.52
N GLY A 103 0.36 5.55 23.03
CA GLY A 103 -0.40 4.81 22.03
C GLY A 103 -0.97 3.50 22.59
N GLU A 104 -2.15 3.11 22.12
CA GLU A 104 -2.82 1.83 22.39
C GLU A 104 -2.99 1.08 21.06
N ALA A 105 -2.51 -0.16 20.98
CA ALA A 105 -2.53 -0.94 19.75
C ALA A 105 -3.03 -2.37 19.90
N HIS A 106 -3.67 -2.77 21.01
CA HIS A 106 -4.19 -4.14 21.14
C HIS A 106 -5.12 -4.53 19.97
N SER A 107 -5.91 -3.59 19.43
CA SER A 107 -6.82 -3.82 18.28
C SER A 107 -6.10 -4.03 16.94
N ALA A 108 -4.78 -3.81 16.87
CA ALA A 108 -3.96 -4.18 15.72
C ALA A 108 -3.52 -5.66 15.74
N TYR A 109 -3.78 -6.38 16.82
CA TYR A 109 -3.38 -7.78 17.01
C TYR A 109 -4.59 -8.72 17.03
N ASN A 110 -4.36 -10.01 16.80
CA ASN A 110 -5.43 -11.01 16.84
C ASN A 110 -6.00 -11.12 18.27
N PRO A 111 -7.32 -10.94 18.49
CA PRO A 111 -7.97 -11.09 19.80
C PRO A 111 -7.72 -12.44 20.48
N GLU A 112 -7.42 -13.50 19.73
CA GLU A 112 -7.10 -14.83 20.28
C GLU A 112 -5.81 -14.83 21.14
N LEU A 113 -4.91 -13.84 20.95
CA LEU A 113 -3.75 -13.64 21.83
C LEU A 113 -4.17 -13.18 23.24
N LYS A 114 -5.40 -12.68 23.40
CA LYS A 114 -5.98 -12.16 24.65
C LYS A 114 -5.06 -11.17 25.36
N VAL A 115 -4.52 -10.26 24.55
CA VAL A 115 -3.82 -9.06 25.02
C VAL A 115 -4.89 -8.00 25.24
N ARG A 116 -5.20 -7.72 26.50
CA ARG A 116 -6.23 -6.75 26.89
C ARG A 116 -5.81 -5.31 26.62
N ASN A 117 -4.56 -4.99 26.93
CA ASN A 117 -3.97 -3.68 26.62
C ASN A 117 -2.56 -3.87 26.08
N PHE A 118 -2.23 -3.10 25.05
CA PHE A 118 -0.85 -2.91 24.63
C PHE A 118 -0.59 -1.42 24.48
N GLN A 119 -0.07 -0.85 25.56
CA GLN A 119 0.27 0.57 25.65
C GLN A 119 1.75 0.78 25.38
N ARG A 120 2.08 1.71 24.48
CA ARG A 120 3.43 2.22 24.30
C ARG A 120 3.50 3.67 24.75
N ASN A 121 4.43 3.96 25.65
CA ASN A 121 4.61 5.28 26.23
C ASN A 121 5.96 5.85 25.81
N LEU A 122 5.97 6.99 25.13
CA LEU A 122 7.17 7.73 24.79
C LEU A 122 7.27 8.95 25.69
N LEU A 123 8.43 9.15 26.30
CA LEU A 123 8.72 10.31 27.11
C LEU A 123 10.09 10.87 26.72
N LEU A 124 10.07 11.94 25.93
CA LEU A 124 11.27 12.69 25.58
C LEU A 124 11.64 13.58 26.77
N LEU A 125 12.64 13.15 27.54
CA LEU A 125 13.11 13.83 28.75
C LEU A 125 14.06 15.00 28.42
N HIS A 126 14.87 14.81 27.37
CA HIS A 126 15.79 15.78 26.81
C HIS A 126 15.87 15.54 25.29
N PRO A 127 16.22 16.51 24.43
CA PRO A 127 16.31 16.31 22.97
C PRO A 127 17.19 15.14 22.52
N GLN A 128 18.07 14.65 23.39
CA GLN A 128 18.95 13.50 23.17
C GLN A 128 18.67 12.33 24.13
N LEU A 129 17.56 12.33 24.89
CA LEU A 129 17.22 11.27 25.84
C LEU A 129 15.72 10.97 25.77
N LEU A 130 15.40 9.83 25.16
CA LEU A 130 14.05 9.31 25.03
C LEU A 130 13.90 8.06 25.90
N LEU A 131 12.86 8.05 26.73
CA LEU A 131 12.39 6.87 27.46
C LEU A 131 11.17 6.30 26.72
N LEU A 132 11.19 5.00 26.46
CA LEU A 132 10.04 4.24 25.98
C LEU A 132 9.65 3.23 27.05
N VAL A 133 8.35 3.12 27.36
CA VAL A 133 7.82 2.07 28.23
C VAL A 133 6.66 1.36 27.53
N ASP A 134 6.87 0.09 27.23
CA ASP A 134 5.81 -0.82 26.79
C ASP A 134 5.13 -1.43 28.01
N HIS A 135 3.80 -1.40 28.04
CA HIS A 135 2.96 -2.04 29.03
C HIS A 135 1.98 -2.99 28.35
N ILE A 136 2.07 -4.26 28.73
CA ILE A 136 1.24 -5.35 28.20
C ILE A 136 0.39 -5.86 29.36
N HIS A 137 -0.92 -5.88 29.16
CA HIS A 137 -1.88 -6.48 30.06
C HIS A 137 -2.49 -7.71 29.40
N LEU A 138 -2.33 -8.87 30.02
CA LEU A 138 -2.85 -10.14 29.52
C LEU A 138 -4.13 -10.53 30.25
N ASP A 139 -5.06 -11.15 29.52
CA ASP A 139 -6.17 -11.85 30.14
C ASP A 139 -5.69 -13.16 30.83
N PRO A 140 -6.39 -13.67 31.87
CA PRO A 140 -5.97 -14.85 32.65
C PRO A 140 -5.65 -16.10 31.82
N ASP A 141 -6.35 -16.26 30.71
CA ASP A 141 -6.27 -17.41 29.81
C ASP A 141 -5.56 -17.06 28.49
N SER A 142 -4.79 -15.96 28.47
CA SER A 142 -3.94 -15.60 27.34
C SER A 142 -2.94 -16.73 27.08
N PRO A 143 -2.76 -17.14 25.81
CA PRO A 143 -1.75 -18.12 25.44
C PRO A 143 -0.36 -17.48 25.26
N SER A 144 -0.25 -16.15 25.22
CA SER A 144 1.02 -15.44 25.01
C SER A 144 1.98 -15.64 26.19
N ARG A 145 3.25 -15.92 25.88
CA ARG A 145 4.33 -16.21 26.84
C ARG A 145 5.57 -15.37 26.62
N ALA A 146 5.73 -14.76 25.45
CA ALA A 146 6.85 -13.90 25.13
C ALA A 146 6.43 -12.76 24.22
N MET A 147 7.18 -11.66 24.28
CA MET A 147 7.13 -10.57 23.33
C MET A 147 8.52 -10.34 22.73
N SER A 148 8.54 -9.90 21.48
CA SER A 148 9.74 -9.52 20.73
C SER A 148 9.54 -8.13 20.16
N SER A 149 10.34 -7.16 20.61
CA SER A 149 10.30 -5.78 20.12
C SER A 149 11.42 -5.54 19.12
N PHE A 150 11.10 -4.90 18.00
CA PHE A 150 12.05 -4.59 16.93
C PHE A 150 12.36 -3.10 16.91
N PHE A 151 13.62 -2.76 16.64
CA PHE A 151 14.08 -1.39 16.45
C PHE A 151 15.03 -1.34 15.26
N HIS A 152 14.78 -0.42 14.33
CA HIS A 152 15.44 -0.38 13.02
C HIS A 152 16.36 0.81 12.84
N ASN A 153 17.38 0.60 12.03
CA ASN A 153 18.19 1.66 11.42
C ASN A 153 18.53 1.24 9.98
N THR A 154 18.04 1.99 9.00
CA THR A 154 18.18 1.63 7.59
C THR A 154 19.61 1.74 7.07
N GLU A 155 20.45 2.54 7.71
CA GLU A 155 21.78 2.88 7.21
C GLU A 155 22.89 2.24 8.05
N LEU A 156 22.78 2.32 9.37
CA LEU A 156 23.83 1.95 10.30
C LEU A 156 23.50 0.63 11.02
N PRO A 157 24.43 -0.34 11.06
CA PRO A 157 24.22 -1.59 11.79
C PRO A 157 24.32 -1.39 13.30
N PHE A 158 23.42 -2.05 14.04
CA PHE A 158 23.50 -2.11 15.50
C PHE A 158 24.64 -3.02 15.97
N GLN A 159 25.32 -2.59 17.02
CA GLN A 159 26.31 -3.38 17.75
C GLN A 159 25.84 -3.59 19.19
N SER A 160 25.96 -4.82 19.69
CA SER A 160 25.57 -5.14 21.07
C SER A 160 26.50 -4.48 22.08
N THR A 161 25.96 -4.10 23.23
CA THR A 161 26.71 -3.59 24.39
C THR A 161 26.03 -4.03 25.68
N GLU A 162 26.77 -3.96 26.79
CA GLU A 162 26.28 -4.31 28.12
C GLU A 162 27.03 -3.43 29.13
N VAL A 163 26.29 -2.87 30.09
CA VAL A 163 26.85 -2.07 31.20
C VAL A 163 26.12 -2.49 32.47
N ASP A 164 26.86 -2.90 33.50
CA ASP A 164 26.33 -3.30 34.81
C ASP A 164 25.19 -4.34 34.75
N GLY A 165 25.29 -5.31 33.82
CA GLY A 165 24.27 -6.35 33.60
C GLY A 165 23.04 -5.89 32.80
N ILE A 166 23.03 -4.64 32.32
CA ILE A 166 21.96 -4.11 31.47
C ILE A 166 22.40 -4.21 30.01
N TYR A 167 21.68 -5.02 29.23
CA TYR A 167 21.93 -5.14 27.80
C TYR A 167 21.44 -3.93 27.02
N GLY A 168 22.17 -3.65 25.95
CA GLY A 168 21.90 -2.56 25.05
C GLY A 168 22.43 -2.82 23.64
N ALA A 169 22.19 -1.84 22.79
CA ALA A 169 22.75 -1.76 21.44
C ALA A 169 23.16 -0.32 21.14
N PHE A 170 24.04 -0.13 20.15
CA PHE A 170 24.39 1.20 19.68
C PHE A 170 24.67 1.20 18.19
N VAL A 171 24.53 2.36 17.56
CA VAL A 171 25.05 2.65 16.23
C VAL A 171 26.15 3.70 16.32
N THR A 172 27.06 3.69 15.36
CA THR A 172 28.17 4.65 15.28
C THR A 172 27.97 5.53 14.05
N HIS A 173 27.94 6.85 14.24
CA HIS A 173 27.88 7.85 13.17
C HIS A 173 29.08 8.79 13.29
N GLY A 174 30.08 8.60 12.43
CA GLY A 174 31.38 9.25 12.62
C GLY A 174 32.07 8.72 13.87
N GLU A 175 32.45 9.62 14.79
CA GLU A 175 33.01 9.27 16.10
C GLU A 175 31.94 9.13 17.20
N ASP A 176 30.71 9.55 16.90
CA ASP A 176 29.61 9.58 17.86
C ASP A 176 28.89 8.24 17.98
N ARG A 177 28.52 7.87 19.21
CA ARG A 177 27.76 6.67 19.51
C ARG A 177 26.37 7.02 20.02
N TYR A 178 25.36 6.51 19.33
CA TYR A 178 23.96 6.60 19.74
C TYR A 178 23.56 5.26 20.36
N LYS A 179 23.16 5.28 21.63
CA LYS A 179 23.05 4.08 22.46
C LYS A 179 21.60 3.87 22.89
N MET A 180 21.24 2.60 23.07
CA MET A 180 20.01 2.19 23.70
C MET A 180 20.24 1.07 24.70
N PHE A 181 19.51 1.09 25.80
CA PHE A 181 19.54 0.06 26.85
C PHE A 181 18.13 -0.27 27.29
N TRP A 182 17.93 -1.47 27.81
CA TRP A 182 16.59 -1.95 28.15
C TRP A 182 16.59 -2.86 29.37
N MET A 183 15.52 -2.78 30.17
CA MET A 183 15.23 -3.71 31.26
C MET A 183 13.74 -3.77 31.55
N ASP A 184 13.30 -4.86 32.17
CA ASP A 184 11.95 -4.99 32.67
C ASP A 184 11.80 -4.52 34.12
N ASP A 185 10.56 -4.45 34.61
CA ASP A 185 10.24 -3.96 35.95
C ASP A 185 10.66 -4.91 37.10
N THR A 186 11.34 -6.01 36.77
CA THR A 186 12.00 -6.94 37.70
C THR A 186 13.52 -6.79 37.70
N ASN A 187 14.05 -5.76 37.02
CA ASN A 187 15.46 -5.53 36.74
C ASN A 187 16.12 -6.63 35.87
N SER A 188 15.32 -7.40 35.13
CA SER A 188 15.84 -8.37 34.17
C SER A 188 16.11 -7.69 32.84
N SER A 189 17.30 -7.92 32.28
CA SER A 189 17.68 -7.48 30.94
C SER A 189 18.17 -8.69 30.16
N ASN A 190 17.51 -8.99 29.04
CA ASN A 190 17.92 -10.08 28.15
C ASN A 190 18.76 -9.53 27.00
N LYS A 191 19.76 -10.31 26.56
CA LYS A 191 20.55 -9.97 25.38
C LYS A 191 19.67 -9.93 24.13
N GLY A 192 19.70 -8.79 23.45
CA GLY A 192 19.04 -8.59 22.16
C GLY A 192 19.87 -9.15 21.01
N VAL A 193 19.22 -9.42 19.88
CA VAL A 193 19.84 -9.93 18.66
C VAL A 193 19.89 -8.80 17.63
N ALA A 194 21.09 -8.33 17.30
CA ALA A 194 21.31 -7.43 16.19
C ALA A 194 21.44 -8.21 14.88
N GLY A 195 20.88 -7.68 13.80
CA GLY A 195 20.91 -8.33 12.49
C GLY A 195 20.59 -7.39 11.34
N TYR A 196 20.61 -7.94 10.13
CA TYR A 196 20.20 -7.25 8.91
C TYR A 196 19.15 -8.10 8.20
N TRP A 197 18.05 -7.48 7.80
CA TRP A 197 17.01 -8.14 7.02
C TRP A 197 17.06 -7.67 5.57
N THR A 198 17.37 -8.59 4.65
CA THR A 198 17.42 -8.30 3.21
C THR A 198 16.02 -8.35 2.59
N TYR A 199 15.70 -7.37 1.74
CA TYR A 199 14.44 -7.38 1.01
C TYR A 199 14.49 -8.30 -0.23
N PRO A 200 13.35 -8.92 -0.60
CA PRO A 200 13.25 -9.66 -1.85
C PRO A 200 13.58 -8.80 -3.06
N ARG A 201 13.93 -9.43 -4.18
CA ARG A 201 14.11 -8.71 -5.46
C ARG A 201 12.81 -8.02 -5.86
N GLY A 202 12.92 -6.81 -6.39
CA GLY A 202 11.78 -5.97 -6.83
C GLY A 202 11.45 -4.82 -5.88
N TYR A 203 11.99 -4.81 -4.66
CA TYR A 203 11.94 -3.64 -3.78
C TYR A 203 13.08 -2.66 -4.11
N PRO A 204 12.87 -1.34 -3.99
CA PRO A 204 13.87 -0.32 -4.30
C PRO A 204 14.97 -0.19 -3.23
N TYR A 205 14.76 -0.76 -2.04
CA TYR A 205 15.71 -0.75 -0.93
C TYR A 205 16.25 -2.15 -0.67
N ASN A 206 17.50 -2.21 -0.19
CA ASN A 206 18.19 -3.48 0.06
C ASN A 206 17.67 -4.22 1.31
N GLY A 207 17.08 -3.49 2.27
CA GLY A 207 16.76 -4.04 3.58
C GLY A 207 16.93 -3.02 4.70
N SER A 208 17.00 -3.51 5.94
CA SER A 208 17.17 -2.68 7.14
C SER A 208 17.94 -3.42 8.23
N ASN A 209 18.80 -2.71 8.96
CA ASN A 209 19.42 -3.23 10.18
C ASN A 209 18.40 -3.16 11.31
N TYR A 210 18.46 -4.13 12.21
CA TYR A 210 17.54 -4.18 13.34
C TYR A 210 18.22 -4.71 14.60
N VAL A 211 17.64 -4.39 15.74
CA VAL A 211 17.81 -5.14 16.99
C VAL A 211 16.47 -5.69 17.42
N ASN A 212 16.44 -6.99 17.69
CA ASN A 212 15.32 -7.72 18.29
C ASN A 212 15.58 -7.88 19.79
N VAL A 213 14.66 -7.38 20.61
CA VAL A 213 14.66 -7.55 22.07
C VAL A 213 13.51 -8.47 22.48
N THR A 214 13.84 -9.71 22.84
CA THR A 214 12.87 -10.73 23.28
C THR A 214 12.85 -10.88 24.80
N MET A 215 11.66 -10.91 25.40
CA MET A 215 11.48 -11.13 26.83
C MET A 215 10.27 -12.03 27.13
N PRO A 216 10.27 -12.74 28.27
CA PRO A 216 9.10 -13.45 28.74
C PRO A 216 8.00 -12.47 29.19
N LEU A 217 6.75 -12.82 28.91
CA LEU A 217 5.59 -12.12 29.43
C LEU A 217 5.19 -12.69 30.79
N ARG A 218 4.90 -11.81 31.73
CA ARG A 218 4.33 -12.07 33.05
C ARG A 218 2.84 -11.69 33.08
N TYR A 219 2.07 -12.52 33.77
CA TYR A 219 0.67 -12.23 34.09
C TYR A 219 0.57 -11.51 35.44
N PRO A 220 -0.33 -10.51 35.61
CA PRO A 220 -1.19 -9.92 34.59
C PRO A 220 -0.48 -8.85 33.74
N HIS A 221 0.60 -8.26 34.26
CA HIS A 221 1.28 -7.12 33.65
C HIS A 221 2.73 -7.45 33.33
N THR A 222 3.14 -7.10 32.11
CA THR A 222 4.55 -7.02 31.72
C THR A 222 4.88 -5.60 31.33
N ARG A 223 6.02 -5.10 31.82
CA ARG A 223 6.47 -3.75 31.53
C ARG A 223 7.95 -3.75 31.19
N MET A 224 8.26 -3.11 30.08
CA MET A 224 9.62 -2.99 29.59
C MET A 224 9.96 -1.54 29.34
N ALA A 225 11.07 -1.09 29.92
CA ALA A 225 11.61 0.22 29.66
C ALA A 225 12.83 0.14 28.73
N TYR A 226 12.89 1.08 27.80
CA TYR A 226 14.01 1.29 26.88
C TYR A 226 14.43 2.75 26.99
N ILE A 227 15.72 3.01 27.13
CA ILE A 227 16.28 4.35 27.02
C ILE A 227 17.07 4.45 25.72
N PHE A 228 16.92 5.57 25.03
CA PHE A 228 17.64 5.90 23.80
C PHE A 228 18.34 7.23 24.00
N PHE A 229 19.63 7.30 23.74
CA PHE A 229 20.35 8.53 23.94
C PHE A 229 21.52 8.80 22.98
N GLY A 230 21.69 10.09 22.70
CA GLY A 230 22.75 10.62 21.85
C GLY A 230 24.11 10.73 22.55
N PRO A 231 25.15 11.13 21.81
CA PRO A 231 26.54 11.12 22.27
C PRO A 231 26.82 12.07 23.45
N ASP A 232 26.05 13.14 23.61
CA ASP A 232 26.27 14.11 24.70
C ASP A 232 25.68 13.65 26.04
N MET A 233 24.91 12.56 26.04
CA MET A 233 24.26 12.06 27.24
C MET A 233 25.11 11.00 27.91
N ASP A 234 25.55 11.30 29.13
CA ASP A 234 26.24 10.36 30.00
C ASP A 234 25.25 9.82 31.05
N VAL A 235 24.62 8.69 30.74
CA VAL A 235 23.69 7.99 31.64
C VAL A 235 24.48 7.16 32.64
N GLN A 236 24.30 7.43 33.93
CA GLN A 236 25.04 6.81 35.02
C GLN A 236 24.24 5.74 35.77
N SER A 237 22.92 5.90 35.87
CA SER A 237 22.05 4.89 36.46
C SER A 237 20.71 4.82 35.76
N PHE A 238 20.16 3.61 35.66
CA PHE A 238 18.86 3.33 35.10
C PHE A 238 18.25 2.17 35.87
N SER A 239 17.11 2.40 36.52
CA SER A 239 16.42 1.37 37.30
C SER A 239 14.91 1.52 37.20
N LEU A 240 14.22 0.40 37.36
CA LEU A 240 12.79 0.29 37.17
C LEU A 240 12.13 -0.41 38.36
N ARG A 241 10.97 0.08 38.79
CA ARG A 241 10.17 -0.59 39.81
C ARG A 241 8.68 -0.44 39.53
N GLY A 242 8.00 -1.56 39.28
CA GLY A 242 6.56 -1.58 39.03
C GLY A 242 5.76 -2.03 40.26
N ASP A 243 4.52 -1.55 40.36
CA ASP A 243 3.46 -2.11 41.21
C ASP A 243 2.23 -2.46 40.35
N ASP A 244 1.03 -2.72 40.89
CA ASP A 244 -0.11 -3.11 40.04
C ASP A 244 -0.68 -1.98 39.17
N GLN A 245 -0.32 -0.71 39.44
CA GLN A 245 -0.97 0.46 38.84
C GLN A 245 -0.01 1.40 38.11
N ARG A 246 1.28 1.35 38.45
CA ARG A 246 2.28 2.28 37.94
C ARG A 246 3.66 1.67 37.84
N VAL A 247 4.52 2.42 37.17
CA VAL A 247 5.94 2.14 36.98
C VAL A 247 6.71 3.37 37.40
N ASP A 248 7.62 3.18 38.35
CA ASP A 248 8.55 4.19 38.82
C ASP A 248 9.90 3.93 38.14
N ILE A 249 10.39 4.90 37.36
CA ILE A 249 11.67 4.83 36.65
C ILE A 249 12.60 5.87 37.27
N TYR A 250 13.79 5.44 37.66
CA TYR A 250 14.85 6.33 38.15
C TYR A 250 16.01 6.29 37.16
N LEU A 251 16.34 7.47 36.64
CA LEU A 251 17.37 7.65 35.63
C LEU A 251 18.25 8.82 36.05
N SER A 252 19.56 8.60 36.17
CA SER A 252 20.51 9.68 36.41
C SER A 252 21.46 9.82 35.24
N THR A 253 21.66 11.05 34.80
CA THR A 253 22.77 11.45 33.96
C THR A 253 23.83 12.14 34.81
N LYS A 254 24.97 12.45 34.20
CA LYS A 254 26.01 13.27 34.83
C LYS A 254 25.50 14.64 35.31
N GLU A 255 24.50 15.19 34.66
CA GLU A 255 24.00 16.56 34.91
C GLU A 255 22.68 16.58 35.70
N HIS A 256 21.80 15.60 35.46
CA HIS A 256 20.42 15.64 35.93
C HIS A 256 19.94 14.30 36.47
N THR A 257 19.00 14.37 37.41
CA THR A 257 18.29 13.21 37.95
C THR A 257 16.82 13.28 37.56
N TYR A 258 16.30 12.16 37.06
CA TYR A 258 14.92 12.01 36.62
C TYR A 258 14.24 10.91 37.45
N ALA A 259 13.18 11.26 38.16
CA ALA A 259 12.24 10.29 38.71
C ALA A 259 10.92 10.38 37.93
N ILE A 260 10.61 9.34 37.16
CA ILE A 260 9.43 9.26 36.32
C ILE A 260 8.42 8.31 36.97
N TYR A 261 7.19 8.75 37.09
CA TYR A 261 6.07 7.97 37.62
C TYR A 261 5.04 7.84 36.50
N LEU A 262 4.94 6.66 35.89
CA LEU A 262 4.05 6.36 34.78
C LEU A 262 2.87 5.51 35.26
N LEU A 263 1.65 6.01 35.11
CA LEU A 263 0.45 5.24 35.47
C LEU A 263 0.01 4.38 34.30
N THR A 264 -0.01 3.06 34.47
CA THR A 264 -0.33 2.08 33.42
C THR A 264 -1.70 1.43 33.61
N GLY A 265 -2.30 1.51 34.80
CA GLY A 265 -3.62 0.93 35.06
C GLY A 265 -4.75 1.56 34.23
N GLU A 266 -5.77 0.76 33.88
CA GLU A 266 -7.00 1.23 33.23
C GLU A 266 -7.77 2.20 34.14
N VAL A 267 -8.00 1.80 35.40
CA VAL A 267 -8.66 2.61 36.43
C VAL A 267 -7.61 3.19 37.35
N THR A 268 -7.09 4.38 37.02
CA THR A 268 -6.15 5.06 37.89
C THR A 268 -6.87 5.87 38.95
N SER A 269 -6.38 5.80 40.19
CA SER A 269 -6.86 6.64 41.30
C SER A 269 -6.54 8.13 41.12
N LYS A 270 -5.68 8.48 40.15
CA LYS A 270 -5.23 9.85 39.87
C LYS A 270 -5.53 10.23 38.41
N PRO A 271 -5.88 11.50 38.13
CA PRO A 271 -6.17 11.98 36.78
C PRO A 271 -4.90 12.30 35.98
N LEU A 272 -3.89 11.43 36.04
CA LEU A 272 -2.55 11.64 35.48
C LEU A 272 -2.16 10.50 34.55
N PHE A 273 -1.42 10.81 33.49
CA PHE A 273 -0.70 9.82 32.69
C PHE A 273 0.69 9.57 33.27
N ALA A 274 1.45 10.65 33.46
CA ALA A 274 2.82 10.59 33.94
C ALA A 274 3.20 11.82 34.77
N MET A 275 4.16 11.66 35.66
CA MET A 275 4.81 12.74 36.40
C MET A 275 6.32 12.57 36.32
N VAL A 276 7.04 13.64 36.03
CA VAL A 276 8.51 13.67 35.99
C VAL A 276 9.00 14.65 37.03
N LEU A 277 9.86 14.19 37.92
CA LEU A 277 10.67 15.05 38.79
C LEU A 277 12.06 15.14 38.17
N LEU A 278 12.35 16.29 37.57
CA LEU A 278 13.68 16.65 37.07
C LEU A 278 14.37 17.45 38.17
N ASP A 279 15.28 16.82 38.90
CA ASP A 279 15.92 17.36 40.10
C ASP A 279 14.89 17.86 41.14
N HIS A 280 14.58 19.15 41.15
CA HIS A 280 13.55 19.77 42.00
C HIS A 280 12.33 20.28 41.24
N LYS A 281 12.33 20.20 39.90
CA LYS A 281 11.24 20.65 39.05
C LYS A 281 10.27 19.50 38.78
N LYS A 282 8.99 19.75 39.06
CA LYS A 282 7.90 18.80 38.80
C LYS A 282 7.18 19.14 37.50
N VAL A 283 7.16 18.19 36.57
CA VAL A 283 6.41 18.23 35.30
C VAL A 283 5.33 17.16 35.35
N VAL A 284 4.10 17.51 34.96
CA VAL A 284 2.92 16.65 35.10
C VAL A 284 2.15 16.61 33.79
N PHE A 285 1.83 15.39 33.35
CA PHE A 285 1.04 15.09 32.15
C PHE A 285 -0.33 14.55 32.60
N GLU A 286 -1.36 15.39 32.48
CA GLU A 286 -2.71 15.15 33.01
C GLU A 286 -3.63 14.50 31.98
N ARG A 287 -4.60 13.71 32.43
CA ARG A 287 -5.56 13.03 31.52
C ARG A 287 -6.56 13.97 30.87
N THR A 288 -6.86 15.10 31.51
CA THR A 288 -7.79 16.14 31.00
C THR A 288 -7.30 16.82 29.72
N ALA A 289 -6.01 16.74 29.43
CA ALA A 289 -5.40 17.28 28.20
C ALA A 289 -5.30 16.23 27.08
N ALA A 290 -5.93 15.05 27.22
CA ALA A 290 -5.97 14.03 26.20
C ALA A 290 -6.75 14.50 24.96
N MET A 291 -6.43 13.92 23.80
CA MET A 291 -7.13 14.25 22.56
C MET A 291 -8.57 13.74 22.62
N GLU A 292 -9.53 14.60 22.28
CA GLU A 292 -10.91 14.21 22.03
C GLU A 292 -11.02 13.63 20.61
N ASP A 293 -11.62 12.44 20.48
CA ASP A 293 -11.97 11.88 19.18
C ASP A 293 -13.10 12.71 18.56
N SER A 294 -12.75 13.55 17.58
CA SER A 294 -13.72 14.23 16.73
C SER A 294 -13.84 13.51 15.40
N SER A 295 -15.02 12.94 15.10
CA SER A 295 -15.32 12.47 13.76
C SER A 295 -15.72 13.67 12.88
N PRO A 296 -15.08 13.88 11.72
CA PRO A 296 -15.53 14.92 10.79
C PRO A 296 -16.94 14.60 10.28
N GLU A 297 -17.75 15.64 10.08
CA GLU A 297 -19.09 15.50 9.50
C GLU A 297 -18.99 15.14 8.01
N GLU A 298 -20.00 14.41 7.50
CA GLU A 298 -20.10 14.10 6.07
C GLU A 298 -20.35 15.38 5.28
N VAL A 299 -19.64 15.57 4.17
CA VAL A 299 -19.79 16.76 3.32
C VAL A 299 -21.21 16.81 2.76
N GLU A 300 -21.93 17.90 3.06
CA GLU A 300 -23.29 18.12 2.54
C GLU A 300 -23.30 18.22 1.01
N GLU A 301 -24.35 17.67 0.39
CA GLU A 301 -24.57 17.71 -1.06
C GLU A 301 -23.37 17.27 -1.92
N TYR A 302 -22.54 16.35 -1.42
CA TYR A 302 -21.30 15.90 -2.08
C TYR A 302 -21.49 15.52 -3.57
N VAL A 303 -22.68 15.03 -3.94
CA VAL A 303 -23.06 14.67 -5.32
C VAL A 303 -23.18 15.90 -6.21
N ASN A 304 -23.90 16.93 -5.74
CA ASN A 304 -24.13 18.17 -6.47
C ASN A 304 -22.82 18.92 -6.69
N VAL A 305 -21.93 18.91 -5.68
CA VAL A 305 -20.60 19.50 -5.79
C VAL A 305 -19.82 18.89 -6.96
N VAL A 306 -19.89 17.58 -7.18
CA VAL A 306 -19.22 16.94 -8.32
C VAL A 306 -19.94 17.27 -9.63
N GLU A 307 -21.27 17.22 -9.67
CA GLU A 307 -22.04 17.51 -10.87
C GLU A 307 -21.80 18.95 -11.36
N ASP A 308 -21.84 19.93 -10.47
CA ASP A 308 -21.57 21.34 -10.78
C ASP A 308 -20.17 21.53 -11.36
N ASN A 309 -19.16 20.87 -10.78
CA ASN A 309 -17.78 20.92 -11.29
C ASN A 309 -17.66 20.31 -12.70
N LEU A 310 -18.41 19.23 -12.99
CA LEU A 310 -18.41 18.62 -14.33
C LEU A 310 -19.02 19.53 -15.41
N GLN A 311 -19.98 20.39 -15.05
CA GLN A 311 -20.59 21.34 -16.00
C GLN A 311 -19.60 22.39 -16.51
N HIS A 312 -18.56 22.73 -15.73
CA HIS A 312 -17.55 23.72 -16.11
C HIS A 312 -16.67 23.29 -17.28
N VAL A 313 -16.54 21.99 -17.51
CA VAL A 313 -15.68 21.44 -18.58
C VAL A 313 -16.35 21.56 -19.95
N LYS A 314 -17.69 21.43 -20.01
CA LYS A 314 -18.46 21.46 -21.26
C LYS A 314 -18.22 22.71 -22.13
N PRO A 315 -18.29 23.95 -21.62
CA PRO A 315 -18.08 25.15 -22.44
C PRO A 315 -16.65 25.26 -22.98
N VAL A 316 -15.64 24.76 -22.25
CA VAL A 316 -14.23 24.77 -22.70
C VAL A 316 -14.08 23.92 -23.96
N PHE A 317 -14.61 22.70 -23.95
CA PHE A 317 -14.57 21.82 -25.11
C PHE A 317 -15.37 22.37 -26.29
N GLN A 318 -16.54 22.96 -26.05
CA GLN A 318 -17.34 23.62 -27.09
C GLN A 318 -16.62 24.82 -27.72
N GLN A 319 -15.88 25.60 -26.93
CA GLN A 319 -15.10 26.71 -27.44
C GLN A 319 -13.92 26.23 -28.28
N MET A 320 -13.19 25.21 -27.83
CA MET A 320 -12.10 24.61 -28.59
C MET A 320 -12.59 24.04 -29.93
N GLU A 321 -13.71 23.33 -29.93
CA GLU A 321 -14.31 22.81 -31.15
C GLU A 321 -14.66 23.93 -32.14
N ARG A 322 -15.33 24.99 -31.67
CA ARG A 322 -15.66 26.15 -32.53
C ARG A 322 -14.41 26.83 -33.07
N HIS A 323 -13.35 26.93 -32.28
CA HIS A 323 -12.09 27.53 -32.71
C HIS A 323 -11.40 26.68 -33.79
N ILE A 324 -11.27 25.37 -33.56
CA ILE A 324 -10.67 24.42 -34.50
C ILE A 324 -11.47 24.39 -35.81
N LEU A 325 -12.81 24.28 -35.74
CA LEU A 325 -13.66 24.34 -36.93
C LEU A 325 -13.51 25.68 -37.66
N GLY A 326 -13.42 26.79 -36.92
CA GLY A 326 -13.18 28.11 -37.48
C GLY A 326 -11.85 28.22 -38.23
N GLU A 327 -10.76 27.66 -37.69
CA GLU A 327 -9.45 27.66 -38.36
C GLU A 327 -9.43 26.72 -39.58
N VAL A 328 -9.97 25.50 -39.45
CA VAL A 328 -10.03 24.52 -40.54
C VAL A 328 -10.84 25.06 -41.73
N LEU A 329 -11.99 25.69 -41.47
CA LEU A 329 -12.83 26.30 -42.51
C LEU A 329 -12.21 27.55 -43.15
N ASN A 330 -11.30 28.23 -42.45
CA ASN A 330 -10.59 29.41 -42.95
C ASN A 330 -9.26 29.08 -43.64
N THR A 331 -8.74 27.86 -43.51
CA THR A 331 -7.55 27.43 -44.24
C THR A 331 -7.84 27.35 -45.74
N ALA A 332 -7.10 28.11 -46.56
CA ALA A 332 -7.27 28.13 -48.02
C ALA A 332 -7.08 26.75 -48.68
N SER A 333 -6.34 25.83 -48.04
CA SER A 333 -6.20 24.44 -48.49
C SER A 333 -7.49 23.65 -48.38
N PHE A 334 -8.30 23.86 -47.33
CA PHE A 334 -9.57 23.17 -47.14
C PHE A 334 -10.63 23.72 -48.12
N ARG A 335 -10.66 25.03 -48.36
CA ARG A 335 -11.49 25.62 -49.43
C ARG A 335 -11.12 25.08 -50.81
N LYS A 336 -9.83 25.04 -51.17
CA LYS A 336 -9.36 24.45 -52.43
C LYS A 336 -9.66 22.95 -52.55
N THR A 337 -9.58 22.21 -51.46
CA THR A 337 -9.84 20.76 -51.44
C THR A 337 -11.34 20.47 -51.53
N ALA A 338 -12.17 21.26 -50.83
CA ALA A 338 -13.62 21.22 -50.95
C ALA A 338 -14.07 21.64 -52.37
N GLU A 339 -13.52 22.72 -52.94
CA GLU A 339 -13.78 23.13 -54.33
C GLU A 339 -13.38 22.05 -55.35
N ARG A 340 -12.25 21.36 -55.14
CA ARG A 340 -11.82 20.23 -55.99
C ARG A 340 -12.75 19.03 -55.87
N LEU A 341 -13.23 18.70 -54.67
CA LEU A 341 -14.18 17.62 -54.45
C LEU A 341 -15.58 17.96 -55.02
N LEU A 342 -15.97 19.24 -54.98
CA LEU A 342 -17.23 19.73 -55.52
C LEU A 342 -17.24 19.82 -57.05
N GLN A 343 -16.09 19.92 -57.72
CA GLN A 343 -16.01 19.83 -59.19
C GLN A 343 -16.43 18.46 -59.75
N PHE A 344 -16.46 17.40 -58.92
CA PHE A 344 -16.90 16.06 -59.30
C PHE A 344 -18.40 15.79 -59.05
N SER A 345 -19.15 16.74 -58.49
CA SER A 345 -20.58 16.60 -58.17
C SER A 345 -21.38 17.69 -58.88
N ASP A 346 -22.32 17.29 -59.75
CA ASP A 346 -23.18 18.12 -60.61
C ASP A 346 -23.37 19.59 -60.19
N LYS A 347 -22.86 20.49 -61.06
CA LYS A 347 -22.75 21.95 -60.87
C LYS A 347 -24.04 22.70 -60.51
N LYS A 348 -25.24 22.15 -60.73
CA LYS A 348 -26.48 22.93 -60.66
C LYS A 348 -27.16 23.00 -59.28
N LYS A 349 -26.92 22.02 -58.39
CA LYS A 349 -27.51 22.02 -57.03
C LYS A 349 -26.60 22.64 -55.98
N THR A 350 -25.31 22.71 -56.25
CA THR A 350 -24.27 23.16 -55.32
C THR A 350 -24.04 24.67 -55.36
N GLU A 351 -24.21 25.32 -56.51
CA GLU A 351 -24.19 26.80 -56.60
C GLU A 351 -25.28 27.44 -55.74
N GLU A 352 -26.52 26.94 -55.77
CA GLU A 352 -27.64 27.43 -54.93
C GLU A 352 -27.40 27.24 -53.41
N VAL A 353 -26.74 26.15 -53.01
CA VAL A 353 -26.45 25.86 -51.60
C VAL A 353 -25.29 26.73 -51.09
N ILE A 354 -24.29 26.97 -51.93
CA ILE A 354 -23.16 27.84 -51.64
C ILE A 354 -23.60 29.31 -51.61
N GLU A 355 -24.45 29.76 -52.55
CA GLU A 355 -25.02 31.11 -52.52
C GLU A 355 -25.89 31.34 -51.27
N LYS A 356 -26.66 30.33 -50.81
CA LYS A 356 -27.41 30.40 -49.54
C LYS A 356 -26.50 30.48 -48.31
N MET A 357 -25.41 29.70 -48.26
CA MET A 357 -24.45 29.77 -47.16
C MET A 357 -23.70 31.11 -47.12
N PHE A 358 -23.31 31.67 -48.26
CA PHE A 358 -22.60 32.95 -48.33
C PHE A 358 -23.52 34.18 -48.23
N ALA A 359 -24.77 34.14 -48.72
CA ALA A 359 -25.75 35.21 -48.55
C ALA A 359 -26.15 35.43 -47.08
N MET A 360 -26.11 34.36 -46.26
CA MET A 360 -26.32 34.45 -44.83
C MET A 360 -25.14 35.09 -44.07
N SER A 361 -23.91 34.98 -44.58
CA SER A 361 -22.74 35.70 -44.03
C SER A 361 -22.73 37.19 -44.37
N LYS A 362 -23.33 37.59 -45.50
CA LYS A 362 -23.29 38.98 -46.01
C LYS A 362 -24.40 39.89 -45.46
N ARG A 363 -25.44 39.34 -44.83
CA ARG A 363 -26.53 40.13 -44.18
C ARG A 363 -26.14 40.77 -42.85
N GLN A 364 -24.92 40.56 -42.35
CA GLN A 364 -24.44 41.18 -41.11
C GLN A 364 -23.91 42.60 -41.28
N SER A 365 -23.80 43.15 -42.50
CA SER A 365 -23.11 44.45 -42.72
C SER A 365 -23.97 45.62 -43.23
N LYS A 366 -25.28 45.48 -43.45
CA LYS A 366 -26.15 46.62 -43.82
C LYS A 366 -27.61 46.46 -43.36
N VAL A 367 -27.92 46.84 -42.12
CA VAL A 367 -29.19 47.51 -41.76
C VAL A 367 -28.97 48.40 -40.52
N LYS A 368 -29.03 49.72 -40.71
CA LYS A 368 -29.29 50.70 -39.66
C LYS A 368 -30.81 50.76 -39.44
N GLY A 369 -31.26 50.55 -38.20
CA GLY A 369 -32.56 51.01 -37.69
C GLY A 369 -33.68 49.96 -37.61
N GLY A 370 -34.13 49.69 -36.37
CA GLY A 370 -35.54 49.36 -36.08
C GLY A 370 -35.91 47.90 -35.75
N LYS A 371 -36.19 47.67 -34.46
CA LYS A 371 -37.01 46.61 -33.82
C LYS A 371 -36.56 45.12 -33.87
N ARG A 372 -36.42 44.56 -32.66
CA ARG A 372 -36.26 43.16 -32.25
C ARG A 372 -37.34 42.22 -32.81
N VAL A 373 -36.95 41.04 -33.33
CA VAL A 373 -37.67 39.74 -33.17
C VAL A 373 -36.66 38.57 -33.26
N ASN A 374 -36.84 37.59 -32.36
CA ASN A 374 -36.09 36.34 -32.16
C ASN A 374 -35.79 35.53 -33.44
N LEU A 375 -34.51 35.20 -33.64
CA LEU A 375 -34.06 34.23 -34.66
C LEU A 375 -32.83 33.43 -34.19
N GLU A 376 -32.67 33.25 -32.87
CA GLU A 376 -31.62 32.38 -32.28
C GLU A 376 -32.11 30.93 -32.14
N GLU A 377 -33.42 30.71 -32.06
CA GLU A 377 -34.04 29.38 -31.88
C GLU A 377 -34.05 28.50 -33.14
N LYS A 378 -33.92 29.06 -34.34
CA LYS A 378 -34.03 28.29 -35.60
C LYS A 378 -32.71 27.77 -36.18
N PHE A 379 -31.57 28.16 -35.61
CA PHE A 379 -30.25 27.77 -36.10
C PHE A 379 -29.69 26.48 -35.47
N SER A 380 -30.26 26.02 -34.35
CA SER A 380 -29.81 24.81 -33.66
C SER A 380 -30.40 23.51 -34.24
N GLU A 381 -31.48 23.56 -35.02
CA GLU A 381 -32.19 22.35 -35.47
C GLU A 381 -31.66 21.72 -36.78
N SER A 382 -30.77 22.38 -37.54
CA SER A 382 -30.41 21.90 -38.89
C SER A 382 -28.97 21.40 -39.06
N LEU A 383 -28.18 21.27 -37.99
CA LEU A 383 -26.88 20.60 -38.02
C LEU A 383 -26.99 19.29 -37.24
N PRO A 384 -26.56 18.13 -37.79
CA PRO A 384 -26.55 16.90 -37.03
C PRO A 384 -25.66 17.10 -35.81
N ASP A 385 -26.22 16.92 -34.61
CA ASP A 385 -25.47 17.00 -33.36
C ASP A 385 -24.43 15.88 -33.35
N ILE A 386 -23.18 16.26 -33.62
CA ILE A 386 -22.04 15.36 -33.75
C ILE A 386 -21.80 14.66 -32.41
N PHE A 387 -22.11 15.29 -31.27
CA PHE A 387 -21.97 14.66 -29.96
C PHE A 387 -23.04 13.60 -29.71
N ALA A 388 -24.28 13.81 -30.17
CA ALA A 388 -25.32 12.78 -30.13
C ALA A 388 -24.95 11.58 -31.03
N GLN A 389 -24.29 11.81 -32.17
CA GLN A 389 -23.78 10.74 -33.03
C GLN A 389 -22.56 10.02 -32.45
N ILE A 390 -21.65 10.75 -31.79
CA ILE A 390 -20.50 10.18 -31.08
C ILE A 390 -21.01 9.33 -29.90
N GLU A 391 -21.96 9.82 -29.10
CA GLU A 391 -22.53 9.08 -27.97
C GLU A 391 -23.27 7.80 -28.43
N LEU A 392 -23.98 7.87 -29.58
CA LEU A 392 -24.58 6.70 -30.21
C LEU A 392 -23.55 5.70 -30.73
N ASN A 393 -22.47 6.18 -31.36
CA ASN A 393 -21.39 5.32 -31.86
C ASN A 393 -20.59 4.70 -30.71
N GLU A 394 -20.32 5.45 -29.63
CA GLU A 394 -19.63 4.95 -28.44
C GLU A 394 -20.49 3.92 -27.69
N LYS A 395 -21.81 4.13 -27.58
CA LYS A 395 -22.75 3.09 -27.09
C LYS A 395 -22.71 1.83 -27.93
N LYS A 396 -22.62 1.98 -29.26
CA LYS A 396 -22.59 0.86 -30.22
C LYS A 396 -21.24 0.13 -30.20
N GLU A 397 -20.15 0.84 -29.97
CA GLU A 397 -18.81 0.26 -29.78
C GLU A 397 -18.72 -0.47 -28.45
N ARG A 398 -19.18 0.13 -27.35
CA ARG A 398 -19.24 -0.53 -26.03
C ARG A 398 -20.06 -1.83 -26.07
N GLN A 399 -21.19 -1.86 -26.79
CA GLN A 399 -21.96 -3.09 -27.00
C GLN A 399 -21.26 -4.14 -27.87
N ARG A 400 -20.42 -3.72 -28.83
CA ARG A 400 -19.62 -4.64 -29.66
C ARG A 400 -18.43 -5.21 -28.91
N THR A 401 -17.78 -4.40 -28.08
CA THR A 401 -16.68 -4.84 -27.22
C THR A 401 -17.19 -5.83 -26.16
N LEU A 402 -18.35 -5.57 -25.56
CA LEU A 402 -19.00 -6.49 -24.61
C LEU A 402 -19.36 -7.86 -25.24
N LYS A 403 -19.76 -7.88 -26.52
CA LYS A 403 -20.04 -9.13 -27.25
C LYS A 403 -18.78 -9.92 -27.60
N ARG A 404 -17.67 -9.24 -27.93
CA ARG A 404 -16.39 -9.91 -28.20
C ARG A 404 -15.76 -10.51 -26.95
N THR A 405 -15.90 -9.86 -25.80
CA THR A 405 -15.38 -10.39 -24.52
C THR A 405 -16.12 -11.64 -24.05
N TYR A 406 -17.31 -11.96 -24.60
CA TYR A 406 -18.08 -13.15 -24.26
C TYR A 406 -17.77 -14.37 -25.15
N GLU A 407 -17.13 -14.18 -26.31
CA GLU A 407 -16.83 -15.26 -27.26
C GLU A 407 -15.35 -15.72 -27.21
N ASP A 408 -14.42 -14.91 -26.70
CA ASP A 408 -12.98 -15.23 -26.63
C ASP A 408 -12.45 -15.35 -25.18
N SER A 409 -12.77 -16.42 -24.45
CA SER A 409 -11.90 -17.00 -23.41
C SER A 409 -12.46 -18.33 -22.88
N PRO A 410 -11.83 -19.48 -23.18
CA PRO A 410 -11.90 -20.65 -22.32
C PRO A 410 -11.07 -20.40 -21.05
N GLU A 411 -11.38 -21.19 -20.03
CA GLU A 411 -10.96 -21.16 -18.62
C GLU A 411 -9.50 -20.80 -18.28
N GLU A 412 -9.36 -20.31 -17.05
CA GLU A 412 -8.16 -20.06 -16.24
C GLU A 412 -7.40 -18.73 -16.44
N GLY A 413 -7.50 -17.87 -15.41
CA GLY A 413 -6.56 -16.76 -15.22
C GLY A 413 -7.20 -15.49 -14.70
N ASP A 414 -6.85 -15.15 -13.46
CA ASP A 414 -6.75 -13.79 -12.95
C ASP A 414 -8.00 -13.11 -12.35
N ALA A 415 -8.03 -13.14 -11.01
CA ALA A 415 -9.03 -12.45 -10.20
C ALA A 415 -8.84 -10.92 -10.20
N ASP A 416 -7.65 -10.41 -10.56
CA ASP A 416 -7.38 -8.96 -10.60
C ASP A 416 -8.11 -8.25 -11.75
N SER A 417 -8.36 -8.94 -12.86
CA SER A 417 -9.09 -8.39 -14.01
C SER A 417 -10.60 -8.26 -13.76
N ARG A 418 -11.16 -8.99 -12.78
CA ARG A 418 -12.60 -8.94 -12.45
C ARG A 418 -12.98 -7.76 -11.56
N ALA A 419 -12.03 -7.17 -10.82
CA ALA A 419 -12.32 -6.07 -9.91
C ALA A 419 -12.58 -4.73 -10.63
N PHE A 420 -12.14 -4.59 -11.89
CA PHE A 420 -12.34 -3.38 -12.69
C PHE A 420 -13.66 -3.35 -13.51
N ILE A 421 -14.41 -4.46 -13.57
CA ILE A 421 -15.57 -4.62 -14.48
C ILE A 421 -16.94 -4.36 -13.81
N ASP A 422 -17.01 -4.07 -12.51
CA ASP A 422 -18.29 -3.92 -11.77
C ASP A 422 -18.88 -2.49 -11.74
N TYR A 423 -18.45 -1.61 -12.66
CA TYR A 423 -18.93 -0.22 -12.75
C TYR A 423 -20.19 -0.02 -13.63
N ALA A 424 -20.81 -1.08 -14.16
CA ALA A 424 -22.05 -0.95 -14.92
C ALA A 424 -23.29 -1.08 -14.01
N ASP A 425 -24.01 0.03 -13.90
CA ASP A 425 -25.22 0.23 -13.10
C ASP A 425 -26.34 -0.79 -13.44
N GLY A 426 -26.91 -1.37 -12.40
CA GLY A 426 -27.97 -2.38 -12.45
C GLY A 426 -29.21 -1.93 -11.68
N ARG A 427 -30.07 -1.13 -12.33
CA ARG A 427 -31.49 -0.86 -11.97
C ARG A 427 -32.22 -0.42 -13.25
N LYS A 428 -33.37 -0.92 -13.72
CA LYS A 428 -34.40 -1.91 -13.35
C LYS A 428 -35.08 -2.31 -14.69
N ASN A 429 -35.67 -3.49 -14.88
CA ASN A 429 -37.09 -3.73 -14.60
C ASN A 429 -37.47 -5.24 -14.68
N THR A 430 -37.93 -5.76 -13.55
CA THR A 430 -39.11 -6.61 -13.31
C THR A 430 -39.52 -7.69 -14.34
N LYS A 431 -39.43 -8.98 -13.95
CA LYS A 431 -40.58 -9.90 -13.74
C LYS A 431 -40.12 -11.34 -13.40
N GLY A 432 -40.66 -11.85 -12.30
CA GLY A 432 -41.02 -13.25 -11.98
C GLY A 432 -40.13 -14.44 -12.39
N GLY A 433 -39.82 -15.30 -11.42
CA GLY A 433 -39.42 -16.69 -11.71
C GLY A 433 -38.77 -17.42 -10.54
N ILE A 434 -39.55 -18.28 -9.88
CA ILE A 434 -39.11 -19.29 -8.91
C ILE A 434 -38.33 -20.40 -9.62
N ALA A 435 -37.19 -20.85 -9.08
CA ALA A 435 -36.76 -22.26 -9.17
C ALA A 435 -35.63 -22.61 -8.19
N LYS A 436 -35.75 -23.81 -7.61
CA LYS A 436 -34.91 -24.46 -6.60
C LYS A 436 -33.61 -25.05 -7.19
N GLY A 437 -32.54 -24.95 -6.40
CA GLY A 437 -31.76 -26.10 -5.91
C GLY A 437 -30.70 -26.73 -6.83
N GLN A 438 -29.45 -26.77 -6.35
CA GLN A 438 -28.62 -27.98 -6.46
C GLN A 438 -27.47 -27.98 -5.45
N LYS A 439 -27.32 -29.13 -4.78
CA LYS A 439 -26.22 -29.51 -3.88
C LYS A 439 -25.00 -29.95 -4.70
N PHE A 440 -23.80 -29.64 -4.24
CA PHE A 440 -22.58 -30.41 -4.49
C PHE A 440 -21.78 -30.44 -3.17
N LYS A 441 -21.87 -31.51 -2.38
CA LYS A 441 -20.99 -32.71 -2.35
C LYS A 441 -19.54 -32.40 -1.95
N GLU A 442 -19.28 -32.65 -0.67
CA GLU A 442 -17.97 -32.90 -0.05
C GLU A 442 -17.14 -33.89 -0.87
N PHE A 443 -15.82 -33.64 -0.89
CA PHE A 443 -14.82 -34.69 -1.05
C PHE A 443 -13.88 -34.67 0.15
N HIS A 444 -13.81 -35.82 0.81
CA HIS A 444 -12.87 -36.19 1.84
C HIS A 444 -11.42 -36.06 1.36
N MET A 445 -10.54 -35.55 2.23
CA MET A 445 -9.10 -35.78 2.09
C MET A 445 -8.59 -36.38 3.41
N VAL A 446 -8.19 -37.66 3.35
CA VAL A 446 -7.50 -38.38 4.42
C VAL A 446 -5.99 -38.21 4.23
N SER A 447 -5.33 -37.99 5.35
CA SER A 447 -3.91 -37.74 5.60
C SER A 447 -2.92 -38.81 5.09
N THR A 448 -1.68 -38.39 4.76
CA THR A 448 -0.42 -38.96 5.32
C THR A 448 0.86 -38.17 4.93
N VAL A 449 1.60 -37.73 5.96
CA VAL A 449 3.06 -37.87 6.22
C VAL A 449 4.11 -37.28 5.24
N ARG A 450 4.70 -36.16 5.68
CA ARG A 450 6.15 -35.82 5.90
C ARG A 450 7.22 -36.13 4.81
N SER A 451 7.92 -35.05 4.42
CA SER A 451 9.38 -34.92 4.16
C SER A 451 9.87 -34.75 2.70
N GLU A 452 10.85 -33.83 2.54
CA GLU A 452 11.76 -33.57 1.39
C GLU A 452 11.29 -32.67 0.23
N GLY A 453 11.04 -31.39 0.53
CA GLY A 453 10.88 -30.34 -0.47
C GLY A 453 12.18 -29.56 -0.74
N VAL A 454 13.08 -30.10 -1.56
CA VAL A 454 14.10 -29.32 -2.32
C VAL A 454 14.36 -29.92 -3.72
N SER A 455 13.98 -31.16 -4.02
CA SER A 455 14.30 -31.80 -5.32
C SER A 455 13.26 -31.62 -6.43
N SER A 456 12.01 -31.24 -6.13
CA SER A 456 10.91 -31.30 -7.11
C SER A 456 10.82 -30.09 -8.05
N THR A 457 11.19 -28.90 -7.59
CA THR A 457 11.15 -27.66 -8.39
C THR A 457 12.25 -27.60 -9.44
N ALA A 458 13.47 -28.04 -9.11
CA ALA A 458 14.58 -28.16 -10.06
C ALA A 458 14.30 -29.23 -11.15
N SER A 459 13.50 -30.24 -10.85
CA SER A 459 13.08 -31.28 -11.80
C SER A 459 12.06 -30.75 -12.82
N TYR A 460 11.11 -29.91 -12.37
CA TYR A 460 10.05 -29.39 -13.25
C TYR A 460 10.58 -28.40 -14.29
N ILE A 461 11.49 -27.51 -13.90
CA ILE A 461 12.12 -26.53 -14.81
C ILE A 461 12.97 -27.24 -15.86
N ARG A 462 13.74 -28.27 -15.47
CA ARG A 462 14.52 -29.09 -16.41
C ARG A 462 13.63 -29.89 -17.36
N MET A 463 12.54 -30.47 -16.87
CA MET A 463 11.56 -31.17 -17.71
C MET A 463 10.87 -30.22 -18.70
N PHE A 464 10.50 -29.02 -18.26
CA PHE A 464 9.91 -27.99 -19.13
C PHE A 464 10.86 -27.54 -20.24
N LEU A 465 12.14 -27.32 -19.91
CA LEU A 465 13.17 -26.97 -20.89
C LEU A 465 13.46 -28.11 -21.88
N LEU A 466 13.54 -29.36 -21.41
CA LEU A 466 13.72 -30.52 -22.28
C LEU A 466 12.52 -30.73 -23.21
N LEU A 467 11.30 -30.56 -22.70
CA LEU A 467 10.08 -30.71 -23.50
C LEU A 467 9.96 -29.60 -24.56
N ASN A 468 10.24 -28.34 -24.21
CA ASN A 468 10.25 -27.24 -25.17
C ASN A 468 11.34 -27.40 -26.24
N THR A 469 12.53 -27.83 -25.83
CA THR A 469 13.63 -28.09 -26.77
C THR A 469 13.29 -29.24 -27.73
N ALA A 470 12.71 -30.33 -27.21
CA ALA A 470 12.25 -31.45 -28.04
C ALA A 470 11.14 -31.03 -29.01
N THR A 471 10.18 -30.22 -28.54
CA THR A 471 9.08 -29.70 -29.37
C THR A 471 9.59 -28.77 -30.47
N PHE A 472 10.59 -27.94 -30.17
CA PHE A 472 11.27 -27.10 -31.16
C PHE A 472 11.95 -27.93 -32.25
N PHE A 473 12.74 -28.95 -31.89
CA PHE A 473 13.38 -29.82 -32.88
C PHE A 473 12.37 -30.63 -33.71
N LEU A 474 11.24 -31.01 -33.13
CA LEU A 474 10.17 -31.73 -33.83
C LEU A 474 9.44 -30.82 -34.82
N LEU A 475 9.12 -29.58 -34.42
CA LEU A 475 8.58 -28.56 -35.32
C LEU A 475 9.59 -28.18 -36.42
N LEU A 476 10.88 -28.13 -36.09
CA LEU A 476 11.96 -27.91 -37.05
C LEU A 476 12.07 -29.04 -38.08
N ALA A 477 11.98 -30.31 -37.66
CA ALA A 477 11.96 -31.45 -38.56
C ALA A 477 10.73 -31.44 -39.48
N VAL A 478 9.56 -31.06 -38.96
CA VAL A 478 8.32 -30.89 -39.75
C VAL A 478 8.43 -29.74 -40.74
N LEU A 479 9.07 -28.63 -40.36
CA LEU A 479 9.34 -27.50 -41.25
C LEU A 479 10.34 -27.88 -42.34
N LEU A 480 11.46 -28.52 -42.01
CA LEU A 480 12.48 -28.93 -42.98
C LEU A 480 11.99 -29.97 -43.99
N THR A 481 11.14 -30.92 -43.55
CA THR A 481 10.50 -31.89 -44.43
C THR A 481 9.44 -31.27 -45.35
N ARG A 482 8.74 -30.21 -44.90
CA ARG A 482 7.82 -29.45 -45.76
C ARG A 482 8.52 -28.44 -46.68
N PHE A 483 9.68 -27.90 -46.29
CA PHE A 483 10.44 -26.89 -47.05
C PHE A 483 11.33 -27.46 -48.16
N GLN A 484 11.49 -28.78 -48.28
CA GLN A 484 12.20 -29.41 -49.41
C GLN A 484 11.47 -29.27 -50.75
N ARG A 485 10.18 -28.89 -50.76
CA ARG A 485 9.42 -28.67 -52.00
C ARG A 485 9.27 -27.17 -52.31
N GLY A 486 10.23 -26.66 -53.09
CA GLY A 486 9.91 -25.75 -54.19
C GLY A 486 10.00 -24.23 -53.97
N ARG A 487 11.06 -23.68 -53.34
CA ARG A 487 11.39 -22.24 -53.43
C ARG A 487 12.89 -21.93 -53.45
N SER A 488 13.23 -20.73 -53.94
CA SER A 488 14.57 -20.28 -54.34
C SER A 488 15.63 -20.32 -53.22
N LEU A 489 16.88 -20.59 -53.64
CA LEU A 489 18.10 -20.69 -52.82
C LEU A 489 18.31 -19.55 -51.82
N HIS A 490 17.87 -18.33 -52.14
CA HIS A 490 18.05 -17.16 -51.27
C HIS A 490 17.13 -17.19 -50.04
N THR A 491 15.92 -17.74 -50.20
CA THR A 491 14.93 -17.87 -49.11
C THR A 491 15.36 -18.98 -48.14
N GLN A 492 15.95 -20.05 -48.68
CA GLN A 492 16.54 -21.12 -47.88
C GLN A 492 17.71 -20.61 -47.03
N ARG A 493 18.62 -19.81 -47.60
CA ARG A 493 19.76 -19.24 -46.86
C ARG A 493 19.31 -18.36 -45.69
N CYS A 494 18.34 -17.48 -45.91
CA CYS A 494 17.81 -16.61 -44.85
C CYS A 494 17.15 -17.42 -43.73
N PHE A 495 16.39 -18.45 -44.09
CA PHE A 495 15.74 -19.35 -43.13
C PHE A 495 16.76 -20.16 -42.31
N TYR A 496 17.80 -20.71 -42.94
CA TYR A 496 18.87 -21.40 -42.22
C TYR A 496 19.66 -20.46 -41.30
N SER A 497 19.85 -19.18 -41.67
CA SER A 497 20.48 -18.19 -40.80
C SER A 497 19.65 -17.89 -39.54
N ILE A 498 18.33 -17.74 -39.68
CA ILE A 498 17.43 -17.53 -38.52
C ILE A 498 17.46 -18.75 -37.58
N LEU A 499 17.44 -19.96 -38.15
CA LEU A 499 17.53 -21.19 -37.38
C LEU A 499 18.85 -21.35 -36.63
N LEU A 500 19.95 -20.91 -37.24
CA LEU A 500 21.26 -20.92 -36.58
C LEU A 500 21.27 -19.98 -35.38
N ILE A 501 20.68 -18.81 -35.50
CA ILE A 501 20.55 -17.82 -34.41
C ILE A 501 19.69 -18.39 -33.27
N ASP A 502 18.54 -18.98 -33.57
CA ASP A 502 17.67 -19.59 -32.55
C ASP A 502 18.35 -20.77 -31.83
N CYS A 503 19.08 -21.62 -32.57
CA CYS A 503 19.89 -22.68 -31.96
C CYS A 503 20.98 -22.13 -31.03
N PHE A 504 21.63 -21.00 -31.40
CA PHE A 504 22.62 -20.34 -30.55
C PHE A 504 21.98 -19.77 -29.28
N VAL A 505 20.80 -19.17 -29.37
CA VAL A 505 20.06 -18.64 -28.21
C VAL A 505 19.66 -19.77 -27.25
N LEU A 506 19.18 -20.90 -27.77
CA LEU A 506 18.82 -22.08 -26.96
C LEU A 506 20.05 -22.71 -26.28
N LEU A 507 21.18 -22.81 -26.99
CA LEU A 507 22.46 -23.27 -26.41
C LEU A 507 22.97 -22.33 -25.32
N PHE A 508 22.80 -21.02 -25.50
CA PHE A 508 23.20 -20.02 -24.51
C PHE A 508 22.34 -20.09 -23.25
N LEU A 509 21.02 -20.24 -23.41
CA LEU A 509 20.08 -20.45 -22.30
C LEU A 509 20.36 -21.75 -21.55
N TYR A 510 20.65 -22.84 -22.26
CA TYR A 510 21.01 -24.13 -21.66
C TYR A 510 22.35 -24.07 -20.90
N SER A 511 23.37 -23.46 -21.51
CA SER A 511 24.70 -23.29 -20.90
C SER A 511 24.63 -22.43 -19.63
N SER A 512 23.91 -21.31 -19.70
CA SER A 512 23.72 -20.39 -18.57
C SER A 512 22.95 -21.04 -17.40
N CYS A 513 21.97 -21.89 -17.71
CA CYS A 513 21.20 -22.66 -16.73
C CYS A 513 21.94 -23.90 -16.17
N SER A 514 23.05 -24.32 -16.81
CA SER A 514 23.93 -25.40 -16.29
C SER A 514 24.97 -24.90 -15.29
N HIS A 515 25.37 -23.62 -15.38
CA HIS A 515 26.41 -23.01 -14.55
C HIS A 515 25.88 -22.28 -13.31
N THR A 516 24.58 -22.01 -13.24
CA THR A 516 23.91 -21.42 -12.08
C THR A 516 22.66 -22.22 -11.74
N GLN A 517 22.34 -22.38 -10.46
CA GLN A 517 21.10 -23.01 -10.02
C GLN A 517 19.91 -22.21 -10.55
N CYS A 518 19.34 -22.69 -11.66
CA CYS A 518 17.92 -22.57 -11.97
C CYS A 518 17.12 -23.39 -10.94
#